data_AF-A0A6G0K1S2-F1
#
_entry.id   AF-A0A6G0K1S2-F1
#
_cell.length_a   1.000
_cell.length_b   1.000
_cell.length_c   1.000
_cell.angle_alpha   90.00
_cell.angle_beta   90.00
_cell.angle_gamma   90.00
#
_symmetry.space_group_name_H-M   'P 1'
#
loop_
_entity.id
_entity.type
_entity.pdbx_description
1 polymer ?
#
loop_
_entity_poly.entity_id
_entity_poly.type
_entity_poly.pdbx_seq_one_letter_code
_entity_poly.pdbx_strand_id
1 'polypeptide(L)'
;MRVSQQKLSKRIAAASAPFIETKKHESSAFFGATGEIDLKRFTLAEFEAFLLEKRKTVGVSTLNVYRSAVKDLYRRQDIPLPESYVKNMAAFFFGIETNASCQVSIGCAKRIGKDPLPYSLYQQLCSATLTRQDAGFAHLFLTTQWNLMCRSESVQTLCTVHLSAHDDSVGCVMYKSKTNQEGKGPKDPRHVYANPQSPTTCWVTALAIYLACRPMQPPGPLFPGSQQKVRFGNTLRHLINEKTGQSHYGTHSIRKGVATFACSGTTGGPSIASVCLRVGWSLGGVQDRYIRYESAGDQYLGRVVAGLPLNRADFAVLPPHFVDNQEIKLRTCVEEMFPTLKKCSGLQDILKLCIASLVYHHDFLREAMPASHPLLSTFLFRPRHAE
;
A
#
# COMPACT_ATOMS: atom_id res chain seq x y z
N MET A 1 24.09 -1.77 5.37
CA MET A 1 23.99 -1.79 6.85
C MET A 1 23.52 -0.48 7.48
N ARG A 2 24.04 0.70 7.08
CA ARG A 2 23.68 2.02 7.69
C ARG A 2 22.20 2.43 7.63
N VAL A 3 21.46 2.04 6.59
CA VAL A 3 20.01 2.35 6.44
C VAL A 3 19.13 1.56 7.43
N SER A 4 19.59 0.37 7.87
CA SER A 4 18.88 -0.42 8.89
C SER A 4 19.04 0.19 10.28
N GLN A 5 20.23 0.67 10.62
CA GLN A 5 20.51 1.36 11.88
C GLN A 5 19.73 2.68 12.02
N GLN A 6 19.56 3.46 10.94
CA GLN A 6 18.75 4.69 10.96
C GLN A 6 17.24 4.46 11.11
N LYS A 7 16.68 3.41 10.51
CA LYS A 7 15.25 3.05 10.72
C LYS A 7 15.01 2.50 12.13
N LEU A 8 16.03 1.90 12.74
CA LEU A 8 15.96 1.24 14.04
C LEU A 8 16.27 2.22 15.20
N SER A 9 17.14 3.22 15.00
CA SER A 9 17.33 4.33 15.96
C SER A 9 16.08 5.21 16.07
N LYS A 10 15.38 5.45 14.94
CA LYS A 10 14.06 6.13 14.95
C LYS A 10 12.99 5.36 15.72
N ARG A 11 13.04 4.03 15.79
CA ARG A 11 12.09 3.21 16.57
C ARG A 11 12.38 3.22 18.07
N ILE A 12 13.67 3.27 18.44
CA ILE A 12 14.08 3.45 19.84
C ILE A 12 13.78 4.88 20.29
N ALA A 13 14.15 5.91 19.53
CA ALA A 13 13.79 7.29 19.84
C ALA A 13 12.26 7.49 19.92
N ALA A 14 11.48 6.82 19.07
CA ALA A 14 10.02 6.84 19.12
C ALA A 14 9.39 6.02 20.26
N ALA A 15 10.15 5.14 20.92
CA ALA A 15 9.74 4.49 22.17
C ALA A 15 10.17 5.35 23.36
N SER A 16 11.44 5.78 23.38
CA SER A 16 12.05 6.62 24.41
C SER A 16 11.37 7.97 24.58
N ALA A 17 10.94 8.64 23.50
CA ALA A 17 10.26 9.94 23.60
C ALA A 17 8.90 9.84 24.33
N PRO A 18 8.01 8.89 24.01
CA PRO A 18 6.84 8.61 24.84
C PRO A 18 7.19 8.19 26.27
N PHE A 19 8.28 7.44 26.52
CA PHE A 19 8.72 7.10 27.89
C PHE A 19 9.11 8.35 28.69
N ILE A 20 9.91 9.25 28.11
CA ILE A 20 10.33 10.53 28.71
C ILE A 20 9.10 11.40 29.02
N GLU A 21 8.12 11.45 28.12
CA GLU A 21 6.91 12.26 28.27
C GLU A 21 5.97 11.75 29.38
N THR A 22 5.94 10.43 29.61
CA THR A 22 5.03 9.81 30.59
C THR A 22 5.60 9.80 32.02
N LYS A 23 6.94 9.88 32.14
CA LYS A 23 7.69 9.79 33.40
C LYS A 23 8.57 11.03 33.64
N LYS A 24 8.09 12.22 33.25
CA LYS A 24 8.84 13.50 33.25
C LYS A 24 9.65 13.83 34.52
N HIS A 25 9.23 13.35 35.69
CA HIS A 25 9.90 13.62 36.97
C HIS A 25 10.87 12.51 37.44
N GLU A 26 10.86 11.32 36.81
CA GLU A 26 11.73 10.17 37.15
C GLU A 26 12.62 9.75 35.96
N SER A 27 12.47 10.40 34.81
CA SER A 27 13.08 9.97 33.55
C SER A 27 14.60 9.87 33.62
N SER A 28 15.29 10.80 34.27
CA SER A 28 16.76 10.82 34.36
C SER A 28 17.35 9.58 35.04
N ALA A 29 16.57 8.87 35.87
CA ALA A 29 17.03 7.66 36.55
C ALA A 29 17.08 6.42 35.63
N PHE A 30 16.27 6.41 34.57
CA PHE A 30 16.08 5.26 33.67
C PHE A 30 16.85 5.34 32.36
N PHE A 31 17.57 6.43 32.10
CA PHE A 31 18.40 6.58 30.91
C PHE A 31 19.88 6.59 31.26
N GLY A 32 20.69 5.84 30.50
CA GLY A 32 22.14 5.89 30.60
C GLY A 32 22.72 7.16 29.98
N ALA A 33 24.04 7.35 30.11
CA ALA A 33 24.76 8.50 29.58
C ALA A 33 24.62 8.72 28.05
N THR A 34 24.18 7.69 27.32
CA THR A 34 23.93 7.70 25.87
C THR A 34 22.49 8.06 25.49
N GLY A 35 21.60 8.29 26.47
CA GLY A 35 20.18 8.56 26.23
C GLY A 35 19.31 7.32 25.93
N GLU A 36 19.88 6.12 26.03
CA GLU A 36 19.16 4.84 25.93
C GLU A 36 18.61 4.40 27.30
N ILE A 37 17.54 3.60 27.29
CA ILE A 37 16.97 3.04 28.51
C ILE A 37 18.01 2.11 29.17
N ASP A 38 18.29 2.35 30.44
CA ASP A 38 19.14 1.50 31.27
C ASP A 38 18.34 0.28 31.74
N LEU A 39 18.59 -0.87 31.09
CA LEU A 39 17.92 -2.14 31.40
C LEU A 39 18.25 -2.71 32.78
N LYS A 40 19.24 -2.16 33.50
CA LYS A 40 19.52 -2.53 34.90
C LYS A 40 18.55 -1.87 35.88
N ARG A 41 18.00 -0.71 35.50
CA ARG A 41 17.09 0.08 36.32
C ARG A 41 15.65 -0.05 35.84
N PHE A 42 15.46 -0.18 34.52
CA PHE A 42 14.16 -0.32 33.89
C PHE A 42 13.64 -1.76 34.01
N THR A 43 12.76 -1.98 35.00
CA THR A 43 12.21 -3.30 35.32
C THR A 43 11.01 -3.65 34.45
N LEU A 44 10.64 -4.93 34.46
CA LEU A 44 9.44 -5.43 33.79
C LEU A 44 8.16 -4.79 34.32
N ALA A 45 8.08 -4.52 35.63
CA ALA A 45 6.93 -3.88 36.26
C ALA A 45 6.76 -2.42 35.79
N GLU A 46 7.86 -1.69 35.63
CA GLU A 46 7.83 -0.33 35.09
C GLU A 46 7.41 -0.30 33.61
N PHE A 47 7.80 -1.33 32.86
CA PHE A 47 7.33 -1.50 31.50
C PHE A 47 5.82 -1.77 31.43
N GLU A 48 5.28 -2.62 32.32
CA GLU A 48 3.83 -2.86 32.42
C GLU A 48 3.06 -1.59 32.79
N ALA A 49 3.54 -0.84 33.77
CA ALA A 49 2.95 0.45 34.17
C ALA A 49 2.93 1.44 33.00
N PHE A 50 4.01 1.52 32.23
CA PHE A 50 4.06 2.33 31.01
C PHE A 50 3.03 1.87 29.97
N LEU A 51 2.90 0.57 29.73
CA LEU A 51 1.94 0.03 28.78
C LEU A 51 0.49 0.33 29.20
N LEU A 52 0.18 0.25 30.50
CA LEU A 52 -1.13 0.61 31.05
C LEU A 52 -1.44 2.10 30.85
N GLU A 53 -0.48 2.99 31.10
CA GLU A 53 -0.67 4.42 30.89
C GLU A 53 -0.88 4.74 29.41
N LYS A 54 -0.06 4.15 28.52
CA LYS A 54 -0.24 4.31 27.08
C LYS A 54 -1.53 3.67 26.57
N ARG A 55 -2.04 2.61 27.18
CA ARG A 55 -3.31 2.00 26.77
C ARG A 55 -4.49 2.98 26.79
N LYS A 56 -4.45 4.00 27.66
CA LYS A 56 -5.46 5.06 27.73
C LYS A 56 -5.56 5.87 26.43
N THR A 57 -4.44 5.99 25.71
CA THR A 57 -4.31 6.85 24.51
C THR A 57 -4.08 6.07 23.22
N VAL A 58 -3.54 4.83 23.29
CA VAL A 58 -3.20 4.03 22.11
C VAL A 58 -3.81 2.61 22.13
N GLY A 59 -3.94 2.03 20.94
CA GLY A 59 -4.45 0.68 20.75
C GLY A 59 -3.40 -0.42 21.02
N VAL A 60 -3.88 -1.65 21.19
CA VAL A 60 -3.06 -2.85 21.47
C VAL A 60 -1.96 -3.08 20.42
N SER A 61 -2.22 -2.74 19.15
CA SER A 61 -1.21 -2.82 18.09
C SER A 61 0.01 -1.94 18.37
N THR A 62 -0.20 -0.73 18.93
CA THR A 62 0.88 0.20 19.28
C THR A 62 1.62 -0.28 20.52
N LEU A 63 0.92 -0.86 21.50
CA LEU A 63 1.55 -1.50 22.66
C LEU A 63 2.47 -2.66 22.24
N ASN A 64 2.07 -3.47 21.26
CA ASN A 64 2.92 -4.52 20.70
C ASN A 64 4.18 -3.97 19.99
N VAL A 65 4.13 -2.75 19.44
CA VAL A 65 5.31 -2.07 18.92
C VAL A 65 6.29 -1.73 20.05
N TYR A 66 5.80 -1.21 21.19
CA TYR A 66 6.64 -0.95 22.36
C TYR A 66 7.25 -2.25 22.92
N ARG A 67 6.46 -3.33 23.03
CA ARG A 67 6.95 -4.65 23.43
C ARG A 67 8.09 -5.14 22.53
N SER A 68 7.91 -5.00 21.21
CA SER A 68 8.93 -5.38 20.23
C SER A 68 10.19 -4.51 20.34
N ALA A 69 10.04 -3.23 20.65
CA ALA A 69 11.16 -2.29 20.82
C ALA A 69 12.00 -2.62 22.07
N VAL A 70 11.37 -2.92 23.21
CA VAL A 70 12.08 -3.34 24.43
C VAL A 70 12.79 -4.67 24.20
N LYS A 71 12.15 -5.64 23.54
CA LYS A 71 12.79 -6.91 23.18
C LYS A 71 14.03 -6.72 22.27
N ASP A 72 13.98 -5.77 21.35
CA ASP A 72 15.15 -5.41 20.50
C ASP A 72 16.28 -4.77 21.33
N LEU A 73 15.94 -3.96 22.34
CA LEU A 73 16.92 -3.32 23.21
C LEU A 73 17.74 -4.36 24.02
N TYR A 74 17.07 -5.34 24.64
CA TYR A 74 17.75 -6.45 25.33
C TYR A 74 18.73 -7.17 24.41
N ARG A 75 18.30 -7.48 23.17
CA ARG A 75 19.14 -8.13 22.17
C ARG A 75 20.38 -7.30 21.80
N ARG A 76 20.26 -5.98 21.68
CA ARG A 76 21.39 -5.12 21.27
C ARG A 76 22.41 -4.89 22.35
N GLN A 77 21.97 -4.84 23.61
CA GLN A 77 22.87 -4.72 24.75
C GLN A 77 23.46 -6.08 25.15
N ASP A 78 23.15 -7.14 24.40
CA ASP A 78 23.56 -8.52 24.67
C ASP A 78 23.18 -9.00 26.08
N ILE A 79 22.03 -8.51 26.57
CA ILE A 79 21.48 -8.85 27.89
C ILE A 79 20.40 -9.92 27.67
N PRO A 80 20.46 -11.07 28.37
CA PRO A 80 19.43 -12.09 28.27
C PRO A 80 18.07 -11.52 28.71
N LEU A 81 17.02 -11.84 27.96
CA LEU A 81 15.66 -11.51 28.34
C LEU A 81 15.31 -12.24 29.65
N PRO A 82 14.69 -11.56 30.64
CA PRO A 82 14.25 -12.23 31.86
C PRO A 82 13.29 -13.38 31.54
N GLU A 83 13.42 -14.51 32.23
CA GLU A 83 12.60 -15.72 31.98
C GLU A 83 11.10 -15.44 32.16
N SER A 84 10.74 -14.57 33.11
CA SER A 84 9.38 -14.14 33.38
C SER A 84 8.80 -13.21 32.31
N TYR A 85 9.63 -12.59 31.46
CA TYR A 85 9.19 -11.59 30.48
C TYR A 85 8.17 -12.14 29.49
N VAL A 86 8.43 -13.32 28.92
CA VAL A 86 7.56 -13.90 27.89
C VAL A 86 6.19 -14.24 28.47
N LYS A 87 6.17 -14.86 29.65
CA LYS A 87 4.95 -15.27 30.35
C LYS A 87 4.13 -14.07 30.82
N ASN A 88 4.76 -13.10 31.48
CA ASN A 88 4.08 -11.91 32.00
C ASN A 88 3.53 -11.04 30.87
N MET A 89 4.29 -10.82 29.80
CA MET A 89 3.79 -10.10 28.63
C MET A 89 2.66 -10.86 27.93
N ALA A 90 2.70 -12.19 27.87
CA ALA A 90 1.57 -12.95 27.32
C ALA A 90 0.29 -12.76 28.16
N ALA A 91 0.40 -12.88 29.48
CA ALA A 91 -0.72 -12.67 30.41
C ALA A 91 -1.26 -11.24 30.38
N PHE A 92 -0.37 -10.23 30.33
CA PHE A 92 -0.73 -8.82 30.25
C PHE A 92 -1.56 -8.51 29.00
N PHE A 93 -1.09 -8.94 27.83
CA PHE A 93 -1.81 -8.69 26.57
C PHE A 93 -3.12 -9.49 26.50
N PHE A 94 -3.14 -10.72 27.03
CA PHE A 94 -4.36 -11.51 27.17
C PHE A 94 -5.40 -10.79 28.05
N GLY A 95 -4.99 -10.26 29.22
CA GLY A 95 -5.85 -9.49 30.12
C GLY A 95 -6.41 -8.20 29.50
N ILE A 96 -5.64 -7.54 28.63
CA ILE A 96 -6.13 -6.37 27.87
C ILE A 96 -7.18 -6.78 26.85
N GLU A 97 -6.97 -7.90 26.14
CA GLU A 97 -7.89 -8.39 25.11
C GLU A 97 -9.21 -8.88 25.72
N THR A 98 -9.18 -9.57 26.86
CA THR A 98 -10.39 -9.99 27.58
C THR A 98 -11.18 -8.80 28.12
N ASN A 99 -10.52 -7.82 28.75
CA ASN A 99 -11.17 -6.60 29.23
C ASN A 99 -11.79 -5.77 28.09
N ALA A 100 -11.10 -5.67 26.95
CA ALA A 100 -11.66 -5.01 25.76
C ALA A 100 -12.89 -5.74 25.24
N SER A 101 -12.89 -7.07 25.26
CA SER A 101 -14.03 -7.90 24.82
C SER A 101 -15.25 -7.71 25.74
N CYS A 102 -15.05 -7.66 27.07
CA CYS A 102 -16.12 -7.35 28.03
C CYS A 102 -16.70 -5.94 27.84
N GLN A 103 -15.87 -4.94 27.51
CA GLN A 103 -16.34 -3.58 27.22
C GLN A 103 -17.18 -3.50 25.93
N VAL A 104 -16.87 -4.34 24.94
CA VAL A 104 -17.67 -4.44 23.70
C VAL A 104 -19.04 -5.04 23.99
N SER A 105 -19.14 -6.08 24.82
CA SER A 105 -20.43 -6.69 25.19
C SER A 105 -21.35 -5.75 25.97
N ILE A 106 -20.80 -4.72 26.63
CA ILE A 106 -21.57 -3.72 27.40
C ILE A 106 -21.79 -2.44 26.56
N GLY A 107 -21.48 -2.47 25.25
CA GLY A 107 -21.74 -1.36 24.33
C GLY A 107 -20.77 -0.16 24.45
N CYS A 108 -19.74 -0.25 25.28
CA CYS A 108 -18.77 0.84 25.53
C CYS A 108 -17.54 0.79 24.60
N ALA A 109 -17.74 0.32 23.36
CA ALA A 109 -16.66 0.00 22.45
C ALA A 109 -16.00 1.27 21.84
N LYS A 110 -14.77 1.60 22.27
CA LYS A 110 -13.86 2.39 21.43
C LYS A 110 -13.39 1.50 20.27
N ARG A 111 -13.88 1.74 19.04
CA ARG A 111 -13.40 1.04 17.84
C ARG A 111 -11.91 1.36 17.62
N ILE A 112 -11.04 0.41 17.94
CA ILE A 112 -9.59 0.56 17.79
C ILE A 112 -9.17 -0.04 16.46
N GLY A 113 -8.73 0.83 15.54
CA GLY A 113 -8.21 0.43 14.23
C GLY A 113 -8.88 1.17 13.09
N LYS A 114 -8.39 0.91 11.88
CA LYS A 114 -8.98 1.43 10.65
C LYS A 114 -9.94 0.40 10.05
N ASP A 115 -11.13 0.81 9.63
CA ASP A 115 -12.12 -0.11 9.04
C ASP A 115 -11.74 -0.48 7.59
N PRO A 116 -12.18 -1.65 7.08
CA PRO A 116 -12.00 -1.98 5.66
C PRO A 116 -12.72 -0.96 4.79
N LEU A 117 -12.01 -0.43 3.79
CA LEU A 117 -12.59 0.54 2.85
C LEU A 117 -13.63 -0.18 1.95
N PRO A 118 -14.91 0.21 1.96
CA PRO A 118 -15.90 -0.36 1.05
C PRO A 118 -15.54 -0.09 -0.42
N TYR A 119 -15.88 -1.00 -1.33
CA TYR A 119 -15.58 -0.85 -2.76
C TYR A 119 -16.25 0.39 -3.37
N SER A 120 -17.49 0.69 -2.96
CA SER A 120 -18.20 1.90 -3.39
C SER A 120 -17.46 3.18 -2.99
N LEU A 121 -16.92 3.25 -1.77
CA LEU A 121 -16.11 4.39 -1.33
C LEU A 121 -14.76 4.44 -2.06
N TYR A 122 -14.16 3.29 -2.37
CA TYR A 122 -12.98 3.23 -3.24
C TYR A 122 -13.26 3.81 -4.63
N GLN A 123 -14.37 3.45 -5.28
CA GLN A 123 -14.78 4.02 -6.57
C GLN A 123 -14.94 5.54 -6.49
N GLN A 124 -15.62 6.04 -5.45
CA GLN A 124 -15.77 7.50 -5.25
C GLN A 124 -14.45 8.22 -5.02
N LEU A 125 -13.51 7.61 -4.29
CA LEU A 125 -12.16 8.16 -4.09
C LEU A 125 -11.34 8.11 -5.38
N CYS A 126 -11.50 7.08 -6.20
CA CYS A 126 -10.93 7.01 -7.54
C CYS A 126 -11.44 8.15 -8.42
N SER A 127 -12.75 8.41 -8.48
CA SER A 127 -13.32 9.55 -9.22
C SER A 127 -12.79 10.88 -8.70
N ALA A 128 -12.76 11.06 -7.38
CA ALA A 128 -12.29 12.30 -6.77
C ALA A 128 -10.78 12.51 -6.92
N THR A 129 -9.99 11.45 -7.07
CA THR A 129 -8.54 11.56 -7.32
C THR A 129 -8.21 11.75 -8.80
N LEU A 130 -9.04 11.23 -9.71
CA LEU A 130 -8.88 11.37 -11.16
C LEU A 130 -8.88 12.83 -11.60
N THR A 131 -9.74 13.66 -10.99
CA THR A 131 -9.92 15.07 -11.36
C THR A 131 -8.96 16.03 -10.66
N ARG A 132 -8.06 15.52 -9.81
CA ARG A 132 -7.16 16.37 -9.01
C ARG A 132 -6.05 16.97 -9.86
N GLN A 133 -5.73 18.21 -9.53
CA GLN A 133 -4.59 18.94 -10.08
C GLN A 133 -3.27 18.52 -9.42
N ASP A 134 -2.97 17.22 -9.40
CA ASP A 134 -1.70 16.66 -8.93
C ASP A 134 -1.01 15.77 -9.98
N ALA A 135 -1.37 15.98 -11.26
CA ALA A 135 -0.87 15.24 -12.41
C ALA A 135 -1.10 13.72 -12.25
N GLY A 136 -2.28 13.32 -11.76
CA GLY A 136 -2.62 11.91 -11.55
C GLY A 136 -1.85 11.19 -10.44
N PHE A 137 -1.12 11.91 -9.57
CA PHE A 137 -0.34 11.29 -8.49
C PHE A 137 -1.22 10.53 -7.51
N ALA A 138 -2.25 11.19 -6.95
CA ALA A 138 -3.09 10.57 -5.94
C ALA A 138 -3.89 9.41 -6.53
N HIS A 139 -4.30 9.56 -7.79
CA HIS A 139 -5.06 8.56 -8.52
C HIS A 139 -4.25 7.27 -8.73
N LEU A 140 -3.05 7.37 -9.32
CA LEU A 140 -2.18 6.21 -9.49
C LEU A 140 -1.78 5.60 -8.15
N PHE A 141 -1.48 6.40 -7.14
CA PHE A 141 -1.09 5.86 -5.82
C PHE A 141 -2.23 5.04 -5.19
N LEU A 142 -3.46 5.54 -5.25
CA LEU A 142 -4.65 4.85 -4.74
C LEU A 142 -4.92 3.54 -5.49
N THR A 143 -4.99 3.59 -6.83
CA THR A 143 -5.24 2.39 -7.65
C THR A 143 -4.12 1.37 -7.53
N THR A 144 -2.86 1.82 -7.42
CA THR A 144 -1.71 0.94 -7.20
C THR A 144 -1.79 0.24 -5.85
N GLN A 145 -2.14 0.98 -4.78
CA GLN A 145 -2.26 0.39 -3.46
C GLN A 145 -3.38 -0.67 -3.41
N TRP A 146 -4.51 -0.40 -4.08
CA TRP A 146 -5.63 -1.31 -4.20
C TRP A 146 -5.25 -2.56 -4.99
N ASN A 147 -4.85 -2.41 -6.25
CA ASN A 147 -4.60 -3.53 -7.17
C ASN A 147 -3.43 -4.42 -6.73
N LEU A 148 -2.39 -3.84 -6.14
CA LEU A 148 -1.28 -4.63 -5.59
C LEU A 148 -1.57 -5.17 -4.18
N MET A 149 -2.71 -4.80 -3.56
CA MET A 149 -3.10 -5.19 -2.20
C MET A 149 -2.00 -4.98 -1.16
N CYS A 150 -1.23 -3.91 -1.30
CA CYS A 150 -0.02 -3.69 -0.52
C CYS A 150 -0.16 -2.50 0.45
N ARG A 151 0.90 -2.24 1.22
CA ARG A 151 0.94 -1.07 2.10
C ARG A 151 1.39 0.15 1.29
N SER A 152 0.94 1.33 1.71
CA SER A 152 1.45 2.60 1.17
C SER A 152 2.99 2.73 1.25
N GLU A 153 3.62 2.10 2.23
CA GLU A 153 5.09 1.98 2.31
C GLU A 153 5.70 1.20 1.14
N SER A 154 5.02 0.16 0.65
CA SER A 154 5.45 -0.62 -0.51
C SER A 154 5.22 0.16 -1.80
N VAL A 155 4.07 0.85 -1.92
CA VAL A 155 3.74 1.68 -3.09
C VAL A 155 4.79 2.77 -3.33
N GLN A 156 5.17 3.51 -2.29
CA GLN A 156 6.18 4.58 -2.45
C GLN A 156 7.58 4.06 -2.86
N THR A 157 7.87 2.77 -2.68
CA THR A 157 9.15 2.14 -3.04
C THR A 157 9.13 1.42 -4.38
N LEU A 158 8.02 1.50 -5.13
CA LEU A 158 7.94 0.90 -6.46
C LEU A 158 8.91 1.58 -7.42
N CYS A 159 9.44 0.79 -8.34
CA CYS A 159 10.39 1.20 -9.36
C CYS A 159 9.86 0.76 -10.72
N THR A 160 9.98 1.61 -11.74
CA THR A 160 9.53 1.30 -13.10
C THR A 160 10.26 0.07 -13.65
N VAL A 161 11.51 -0.15 -13.25
CA VAL A 161 12.30 -1.34 -13.67
C VAL A 161 11.81 -2.66 -13.07
N HIS A 162 10.86 -2.61 -12.12
CA HIS A 162 10.23 -3.81 -11.55
C HIS A 162 8.85 -4.11 -12.16
N LEU A 163 8.47 -3.36 -13.20
CA LEU A 163 7.30 -3.61 -14.01
C LEU A 163 7.71 -4.41 -15.23
N SER A 164 6.91 -5.42 -15.56
CA SER A 164 7.08 -6.25 -16.76
C SER A 164 5.72 -6.49 -17.40
N ALA A 165 5.69 -6.53 -18.74
CA ALA A 165 4.51 -6.97 -19.47
C ALA A 165 4.40 -8.50 -19.38
N HIS A 166 3.19 -9.00 -19.11
CA HIS A 166 2.87 -10.42 -19.03
C HIS A 166 1.54 -10.66 -19.73
N ASP A 167 1.61 -11.04 -21.01
CA ASP A 167 0.45 -11.24 -21.89
C ASP A 167 -0.53 -10.07 -21.80
N ASP A 168 -1.65 -10.23 -21.09
CA ASP A 168 -2.71 -9.22 -20.94
C ASP A 168 -2.68 -8.48 -19.59
N SER A 169 -1.56 -8.57 -18.86
CA SER A 169 -1.37 -7.99 -17.53
C SER A 169 -0.01 -7.30 -17.38
N VAL A 170 0.10 -6.49 -16.33
CA VAL A 170 1.38 -5.90 -15.89
C VAL A 170 1.81 -6.57 -14.60
N GLY A 171 2.95 -7.26 -14.64
CA GLY A 171 3.59 -7.86 -13.49
C GLY A 171 4.35 -6.80 -12.68
N CYS A 172 4.18 -6.82 -11.36
CA CYS A 172 4.91 -5.94 -10.45
C CYS A 172 5.66 -6.76 -9.40
N VAL A 173 6.99 -6.74 -9.46
CA VAL A 173 7.85 -7.45 -8.51
C VAL A 173 8.17 -6.56 -7.30
N MET A 174 7.82 -7.04 -6.11
CA MET A 174 8.14 -6.35 -4.86
C MET A 174 9.30 -7.04 -4.14
N TYR A 175 10.46 -6.38 -4.11
CA TYR A 175 11.66 -6.89 -3.43
C TYR A 175 11.56 -6.85 -1.90
N LYS A 176 10.63 -6.07 -1.34
CA LYS A 176 10.35 -6.04 0.09
C LYS A 176 8.86 -6.05 0.33
N SER A 177 8.40 -6.99 1.14
CA SER A 177 7.01 -7.11 1.55
C SER A 177 6.90 -7.23 3.06
N LYS A 178 5.69 -7.27 3.62
CA LYS A 178 5.50 -7.48 5.06
C LYS A 178 6.23 -8.74 5.54
N THR A 179 6.07 -9.84 4.81
CA THR A 179 6.59 -11.17 5.13
C THR A 179 7.99 -11.39 4.58
N ASN A 180 8.41 -10.65 3.55
CA ASN A 180 9.76 -10.68 2.98
C ASN A 180 10.50 -9.36 3.27
N GLN A 181 10.85 -9.09 4.54
CA GLN A 181 11.55 -7.86 4.91
C GLN A 181 13.02 -7.84 4.45
N GLU A 182 13.65 -9.01 4.39
CA GLU A 182 15.05 -9.17 3.96
C GLU A 182 15.22 -9.13 2.44
N GLY A 183 14.14 -9.37 1.68
CA GLY A 183 14.17 -9.42 0.23
C GLY A 183 14.87 -10.66 -0.36
N LYS A 184 15.08 -11.68 0.47
CA LYS A 184 15.66 -12.98 0.08
C LYS A 184 14.62 -13.99 -0.37
N GLY A 185 13.34 -13.76 -0.03
CA GLY A 185 12.25 -14.62 -0.47
C GLY A 185 12.01 -14.55 -1.99
N PRO A 186 11.19 -15.47 -2.52
CA PRO A 186 10.81 -15.50 -3.93
C PRO A 186 10.32 -14.14 -4.43
N LYS A 187 10.70 -13.81 -5.67
CA LYS A 187 10.41 -12.52 -6.32
C LYS A 187 9.19 -12.64 -7.24
N ASP A 188 8.12 -13.19 -6.68
CA ASP A 188 6.91 -13.48 -7.43
C ASP A 188 6.21 -12.17 -7.85
N PRO A 189 5.81 -12.04 -9.13
CA PRO A 189 5.11 -10.85 -9.60
C PRO A 189 3.67 -10.83 -9.09
N ARG A 190 3.16 -9.63 -8.81
CA ARG A 190 1.73 -9.39 -8.65
C ARG A 190 1.18 -8.88 -9.98
N HIS A 191 0.27 -9.62 -10.59
CA HIS A 191 -0.31 -9.30 -11.88
C HIS A 191 -1.43 -8.28 -11.71
N VAL A 192 -1.31 -7.16 -12.41
CA VAL A 192 -2.30 -6.08 -12.42
C VAL A 192 -2.96 -6.01 -13.78
N TYR A 193 -4.29 -5.92 -13.80
CA TYR A 193 -5.09 -5.98 -15.01
C TYR A 193 -5.74 -4.63 -15.32
N ALA A 194 -6.00 -4.39 -16.61
CA ALA A 194 -6.87 -3.30 -17.02
C ALA A 194 -8.34 -3.67 -16.77
N ASN A 195 -9.16 -2.65 -16.53
CA ASN A 195 -10.60 -2.76 -16.56
C ASN A 195 -11.15 -1.75 -17.58
N PRO A 196 -11.34 -2.14 -18.85
CA PRO A 196 -11.81 -1.25 -19.90
C PRO A 196 -13.25 -0.78 -19.70
N GLN A 197 -14.01 -1.38 -18.78
CA GLN A 197 -15.38 -0.96 -18.48
C GLN A 197 -15.43 0.11 -17.37
N SER A 198 -14.32 0.36 -16.68
CA SER A 198 -14.27 1.28 -15.54
C SER A 198 -12.94 2.06 -15.53
N PRO A 199 -12.77 3.04 -16.45
CA PRO A 199 -11.54 3.82 -16.57
C PRO A 199 -11.10 4.50 -15.27
N THR A 200 -12.06 4.85 -14.41
CA THR A 200 -11.81 5.50 -13.13
C THR A 200 -11.13 4.59 -12.10
N THR A 201 -11.35 3.27 -12.14
CA THR A 201 -10.70 2.31 -11.23
C THR A 201 -9.59 1.51 -11.92
N CYS A 202 -9.49 1.61 -13.25
CA CYS A 202 -8.50 0.92 -14.05
C CYS A 202 -7.09 1.38 -13.72
N TRP A 203 -6.25 0.46 -13.26
CA TRP A 203 -4.86 0.78 -12.92
C TRP A 203 -4.02 1.17 -14.14
N VAL A 204 -4.22 0.51 -15.29
CA VAL A 204 -3.49 0.83 -16.53
C VAL A 204 -3.82 2.25 -17.00
N THR A 205 -5.09 2.64 -16.95
CA THR A 205 -5.51 4.02 -17.24
C THR A 205 -4.88 5.00 -16.27
N ALA A 206 -4.89 4.70 -14.97
CA ALA A 206 -4.24 5.55 -13.96
C ALA A 206 -2.72 5.69 -14.19
N LEU A 207 -2.05 4.61 -14.60
CA LEU A 207 -0.61 4.63 -14.93
C LEU A 207 -0.37 5.50 -16.17
N ALA A 208 -1.19 5.32 -17.20
CA ALA A 208 -1.07 6.06 -18.45
C ALA A 208 -1.20 7.57 -18.22
N ILE A 209 -2.21 7.99 -17.44
CA ILE A 209 -2.41 9.40 -17.06
C ILE A 209 -1.19 9.93 -16.30
N TYR A 210 -0.71 9.19 -15.30
CA TYR A 210 0.41 9.62 -14.46
C TYR A 210 1.71 9.80 -15.25
N LEU A 211 2.03 8.85 -16.15
CA LEU A 211 3.22 8.92 -16.99
C LEU A 211 3.11 10.01 -18.06
N ALA A 212 1.92 10.18 -18.65
CA ALA A 212 1.66 11.19 -19.68
C ALA A 212 1.87 12.61 -19.13
N CYS A 213 1.49 12.84 -17.87
CA CYS A 213 1.74 14.11 -17.18
C CYS A 213 3.21 14.30 -16.74
N ARG A 214 4.10 13.32 -16.96
CA ARG A 214 5.53 13.34 -16.58
C ARG A 214 6.43 12.74 -17.67
N PRO A 215 6.44 13.31 -18.89
CA PRO A 215 7.17 12.74 -20.04
C PRO A 215 8.70 12.67 -19.82
N MET A 216 9.23 13.54 -18.97
CA MET A 216 10.66 13.64 -18.65
C MET A 216 11.09 12.76 -17.46
N GLN A 217 10.19 11.98 -16.86
CA GLN A 217 10.55 11.13 -15.73
C GLN A 217 11.51 10.01 -16.19
N PRO A 218 12.73 9.91 -15.60
CA PRO A 218 13.64 8.83 -15.93
C PRO A 218 13.17 7.50 -15.34
N PRO A 219 13.73 6.38 -15.84
CA PRO A 219 13.58 5.08 -15.20
C PRO A 219 14.08 5.13 -13.76
N GLY A 220 13.42 4.42 -12.85
CA GLY A 220 13.71 4.49 -11.42
C GLY A 220 12.44 4.50 -10.58
N PRO A 221 12.44 5.18 -9.41
CA PRO A 221 11.27 5.24 -8.55
C PRO A 221 10.02 5.68 -9.32
N LEU A 222 8.94 4.89 -9.24
CA LEU A 222 7.68 5.21 -9.92
C LEU A 222 7.11 6.53 -9.39
N PHE A 223 7.24 6.75 -8.08
CA PHE A 223 6.89 7.99 -7.40
C PHE A 223 8.18 8.68 -6.91
N PRO A 224 8.81 9.55 -7.72
CA PRO A 224 10.07 10.20 -7.36
C PRO A 224 9.89 11.18 -6.19
N GLY A 225 10.99 11.50 -5.50
CA GLY A 225 11.00 12.40 -4.35
C GLY A 225 10.86 11.66 -3.01
N SER A 226 10.70 12.42 -1.92
CA SER A 226 10.63 11.88 -0.57
C SER A 226 9.21 11.97 0.01
N GLN A 227 8.92 11.12 1.00
CA GLN A 227 7.67 11.18 1.79
C GLN A 227 6.37 11.01 0.98
N GLN A 228 6.40 10.29 -0.15
CA GLN A 228 5.22 10.10 -1.00
C GLN A 228 4.05 9.41 -0.29
N LYS A 229 4.34 8.48 0.63
CA LYS A 229 3.32 7.90 1.52
C LYS A 229 2.62 8.95 2.39
N VAL A 230 3.35 9.93 2.92
CA VAL A 230 2.80 10.98 3.78
C VAL A 230 1.95 11.93 2.94
N ARG A 231 2.46 12.34 1.77
CA ARG A 231 1.73 13.15 0.80
C ARG A 231 0.39 12.49 0.43
N PHE A 232 0.41 11.24 0.00
CA PHE A 232 -0.80 10.48 -0.31
C PHE A 232 -1.72 10.34 0.91
N GLY A 233 -1.17 10.03 2.10
CA GLY A 233 -1.96 9.89 3.32
C GLY A 233 -2.71 11.16 3.70
N ASN A 234 -2.11 12.34 3.50
CA ASN A 234 -2.75 13.63 3.73
C ASN A 234 -3.88 13.88 2.72
N THR A 235 -3.63 13.64 1.43
CA THR A 235 -4.65 13.75 0.38
C THR A 235 -5.83 12.82 0.63
N LEU A 236 -5.56 11.55 0.95
CA LEU A 236 -6.59 10.56 1.23
C LEU A 236 -7.44 10.96 2.44
N ARG A 237 -6.81 11.45 3.52
CA ARG A 237 -7.52 11.92 4.71
C ARG A 237 -8.46 13.08 4.39
N HIS A 238 -8.01 14.05 3.59
CA HIS A 238 -8.85 15.16 3.15
C HIS A 238 -10.09 14.68 2.40
N LEU A 239 -9.89 13.85 1.36
CA LEU A 239 -10.97 13.34 0.53
C LEU A 239 -11.97 12.47 1.31
N ILE A 240 -11.49 11.67 2.26
CA ILE A 240 -12.36 10.88 3.13
C ILE A 240 -13.21 11.79 4.02
N ASN A 241 -12.59 12.80 4.63
CA ASN A 241 -13.28 13.74 5.50
C ASN A 241 -14.37 14.50 4.72
N GLU A 242 -14.07 14.96 3.51
CA GLU A 242 -15.06 15.62 2.63
C GLU A 242 -16.22 14.71 2.26
N LYS A 243 -15.96 13.42 1.98
CA LYS A 243 -17.00 12.48 1.52
C LYS A 243 -17.83 11.85 2.63
N THR A 244 -17.24 11.64 3.80
CA THR A 244 -17.83 10.78 4.85
C THR A 244 -17.87 11.43 6.22
N GLY A 245 -17.02 12.44 6.48
CA GLY A 245 -16.78 12.96 7.84
C GLY A 245 -16.11 11.94 8.78
N GLN A 246 -15.68 10.77 8.29
CA GLN A 246 -15.24 9.65 9.13
C GLN A 246 -13.72 9.59 9.26
N SER A 247 -13.24 9.63 10.50
CA SER A 247 -11.80 9.55 10.81
C SER A 247 -11.24 8.11 10.90
N HIS A 248 -12.11 7.09 10.82
CA HIS A 248 -11.72 5.68 10.94
C HIS A 248 -11.22 5.06 9.63
N TYR A 249 -11.23 5.79 8.51
CA TYR A 249 -10.58 5.36 7.28
C TYR A 249 -9.17 5.95 7.12
N GLY A 250 -8.33 5.30 6.30
CA GLY A 250 -6.99 5.78 5.97
C GLY A 250 -6.23 4.80 5.08
N THR A 251 -4.93 5.00 4.91
CA THR A 251 -4.13 4.17 3.97
C THR A 251 -4.15 2.68 4.32
N HIS A 252 -4.35 2.31 5.60
CA HIS A 252 -4.54 0.92 6.02
C HIS A 252 -5.90 0.33 5.63
N SER A 253 -6.94 1.16 5.51
CA SER A 253 -8.29 0.76 5.11
C SER A 253 -8.33 0.24 3.69
N ILE A 254 -7.54 0.80 2.78
CA ILE A 254 -7.47 0.36 1.37
C ILE A 254 -7.11 -1.13 1.31
N ARG A 255 -6.02 -1.52 1.98
CA ARG A 255 -5.53 -2.91 1.97
C ARG A 255 -6.51 -3.88 2.66
N LYS A 256 -7.18 -3.43 3.72
CA LYS A 256 -8.22 -4.21 4.39
C LYS A 256 -9.47 -4.35 3.51
N GLY A 257 -9.85 -3.27 2.84
CA GLY A 257 -10.99 -3.17 1.94
C GLY A 257 -10.85 -4.11 0.75
N VAL A 258 -9.73 -4.03 0.03
CA VAL A 258 -9.50 -4.90 -1.14
C VAL A 258 -9.41 -6.39 -0.77
N ALA A 259 -8.84 -6.74 0.39
CA ALA A 259 -8.83 -8.12 0.87
C ALA A 259 -10.25 -8.61 1.19
N THR A 260 -11.06 -7.77 1.83
CA THR A 260 -12.47 -8.10 2.13
C THR A 260 -13.29 -8.22 0.85
N PHE A 261 -13.10 -7.29 -0.09
CA PHE A 261 -13.73 -7.31 -1.41
C PHE A 261 -13.42 -8.60 -2.18
N ALA A 262 -12.15 -9.02 -2.20
CA ALA A 262 -11.75 -10.26 -2.86
C ALA A 262 -12.36 -11.50 -2.20
N CYS A 263 -12.37 -11.59 -0.86
CA CYS A 263 -12.86 -12.78 -0.16
C CYS A 263 -14.39 -12.87 -0.07
N SER A 264 -15.10 -11.74 -0.12
CA SER A 264 -16.52 -11.67 0.25
C SER A 264 -17.41 -11.06 -0.84
N GLY A 265 -16.84 -10.67 -1.98
CA GLY A 265 -17.58 -10.06 -3.08
C GLY A 265 -18.39 -11.05 -3.94
N THR A 266 -18.22 -12.36 -3.76
CA THR A 266 -18.83 -13.40 -4.58
C THR A 266 -18.80 -14.77 -3.87
N THR A 267 -19.63 -15.70 -4.33
CA THR A 267 -19.60 -17.12 -3.93
C THR A 267 -18.46 -17.91 -4.59
N GLY A 268 -17.88 -17.39 -5.69
CA GLY A 268 -16.77 -18.02 -6.42
C GLY A 268 -15.46 -17.25 -6.29
N GLY A 269 -15.15 -16.68 -5.11
CA GLY A 269 -14.00 -15.78 -4.94
C GLY A 269 -12.63 -16.48 -4.99
N PRO A 270 -11.53 -15.70 -5.07
CA PRO A 270 -10.17 -16.25 -5.00
C PRO A 270 -9.94 -17.00 -3.69
N SER A 271 -9.02 -17.97 -3.73
CA SER A 271 -8.64 -18.69 -2.52
C SER A 271 -8.10 -17.73 -1.45
N ILE A 272 -8.45 -17.97 -0.18
CA ILE A 272 -7.90 -17.20 0.93
C ILE A 272 -6.37 -17.27 0.98
N ALA A 273 -5.79 -18.37 0.49
CA ALA A 273 -4.36 -18.54 0.33
C ALA A 273 -3.77 -17.48 -0.61
N SER A 274 -4.30 -17.35 -1.83
CA SER A 274 -3.88 -16.35 -2.81
C SER A 274 -4.04 -14.93 -2.26
N VAL A 275 -5.14 -14.65 -1.57
CA VAL A 275 -5.39 -13.35 -0.93
C VAL A 275 -4.35 -13.06 0.15
N CYS A 276 -4.11 -13.98 1.08
CA CYS A 276 -3.12 -13.80 2.14
C CYS A 276 -1.71 -13.61 1.57
N LEU A 277 -1.31 -14.43 0.61
CA LEU A 277 0.00 -14.33 -0.05
C LEU A 277 0.16 -12.96 -0.76
N ARG A 278 -0.82 -12.53 -1.55
CA ARG A 278 -0.79 -11.22 -2.23
C ARG A 278 -0.83 -10.06 -1.25
N VAL A 279 -1.61 -10.12 -0.16
CA VAL A 279 -1.64 -9.04 0.85
C VAL A 279 -0.36 -9.01 1.71
N GLY A 280 0.44 -10.09 1.67
CA GLY A 280 1.62 -10.29 2.49
C GLY A 280 1.24 -10.60 3.94
N TRP A 281 0.26 -11.46 4.15
CA TRP A 281 -0.12 -12.03 5.44
C TRP A 281 0.42 -13.46 5.54
N SER A 282 0.71 -13.88 6.77
CA SER A 282 1.04 -15.28 7.07
C SER A 282 -0.26 -16.08 7.01
N LEU A 283 -0.20 -17.24 6.38
CA LEU A 283 -1.27 -18.25 6.39
C LEU A 283 -1.32 -18.95 7.77
N GLY A 284 -0.15 -19.05 8.43
CA GLY A 284 -0.01 -19.55 9.78
C GLY A 284 0.39 -21.02 9.85
N GLY A 285 1.23 -21.33 10.84
CA GLY A 285 1.58 -22.71 11.23
C GLY A 285 2.13 -23.56 10.09
N VAL A 286 1.43 -24.64 9.80
CA VAL A 286 1.78 -25.62 8.76
C VAL A 286 1.54 -25.03 7.36
N GLN A 287 0.50 -24.22 7.17
CA GLN A 287 0.10 -23.71 5.84
C GLN A 287 1.20 -22.88 5.17
N ASP A 288 1.94 -22.07 5.92
CA ASP A 288 3.07 -21.26 5.40
C ASP A 288 4.20 -22.12 4.77
N ARG A 289 4.29 -23.41 5.10
CA ARG A 289 5.33 -24.31 4.55
C ARG A 289 4.91 -24.95 3.23
N TYR A 290 3.63 -25.31 3.11
CA TYR A 290 3.09 -26.12 2.03
C TYR A 290 2.36 -25.32 0.96
N ILE A 291 1.73 -24.20 1.34
CA ILE A 291 0.98 -23.37 0.42
C ILE A 291 1.88 -22.23 -0.05
N ARG A 292 2.23 -22.25 -1.33
CA ARG A 292 3.15 -21.29 -1.96
C ARG A 292 2.41 -20.39 -2.93
N TYR A 293 3.10 -19.32 -3.34
CA TYR A 293 2.67 -18.53 -4.48
C TYR A 293 2.56 -19.43 -5.70
N GLU A 294 1.49 -19.22 -6.46
CA GLU A 294 1.33 -19.76 -7.80
C GLU A 294 0.68 -18.64 -8.65
N SER A 295 1.15 -18.53 -9.89
CA SER A 295 0.76 -17.49 -10.86
C SER A 295 -0.73 -17.46 -11.17
N ALA A 296 -1.37 -18.58 -11.52
CA ALA A 296 -2.80 -18.65 -11.81
C ALA A 296 -3.65 -18.14 -10.64
N GLY A 297 -3.29 -18.47 -9.40
CA GLY A 297 -3.96 -17.95 -8.21
C GLY A 297 -3.86 -16.42 -8.07
N ASP A 298 -2.68 -15.86 -8.35
CA ASP A 298 -2.46 -14.41 -8.33
C ASP A 298 -3.11 -13.69 -9.53
N GLN A 299 -3.08 -14.29 -10.71
CA GLN A 299 -3.70 -13.77 -11.93
C GLN A 299 -5.22 -13.70 -11.78
N TYR A 300 -5.85 -14.77 -11.29
CA TYR A 300 -7.28 -14.78 -10.98
C TYR A 300 -7.64 -13.67 -9.97
N LEU A 301 -6.91 -13.60 -8.85
CA LEU A 301 -7.10 -12.56 -7.85
C LEU A 301 -6.87 -11.15 -8.43
N GLY A 302 -5.89 -10.99 -9.32
CA GLY A 302 -5.59 -9.74 -10.01
C GLY A 302 -6.77 -9.21 -10.81
N ARG A 303 -7.44 -10.09 -11.56
CA ARG A 303 -8.67 -9.74 -12.30
C ARG A 303 -9.82 -9.36 -11.36
N VAL A 304 -9.99 -10.13 -10.28
CA VAL A 304 -11.01 -9.83 -9.26
C VAL A 304 -10.80 -8.43 -8.69
N VAL A 305 -9.59 -8.09 -8.22
CA VAL A 305 -9.34 -6.78 -7.60
C VAL A 305 -9.32 -5.61 -8.59
N ALA A 306 -9.09 -5.88 -9.88
CA ALA A 306 -9.30 -4.91 -10.96
C ALA A 306 -10.79 -4.56 -11.17
N GLY A 307 -11.71 -5.31 -10.54
CA GLY A 307 -13.14 -5.10 -10.62
C GLY A 307 -13.77 -5.66 -11.89
N LEU A 308 -13.11 -6.64 -12.54
CA LEU A 308 -13.69 -7.34 -13.69
C LEU A 308 -14.88 -8.20 -13.23
N PRO A 309 -15.92 -8.39 -14.06
CA PRO A 309 -17.17 -9.03 -13.63
C PRO A 309 -17.05 -10.56 -13.60
N LEU A 310 -16.79 -11.14 -12.41
CA LEU A 310 -16.48 -12.57 -12.21
C LEU A 310 -17.42 -13.57 -12.91
N ASN A 311 -18.72 -13.26 -12.97
CA ASN A 311 -19.74 -14.17 -13.49
C ASN A 311 -20.12 -13.88 -14.95
N ARG A 312 -19.28 -13.13 -15.69
CA ARG A 312 -19.48 -12.80 -17.11
C ARG A 312 -18.25 -13.19 -17.91
N ALA A 313 -18.43 -13.45 -19.20
CA ALA A 313 -17.30 -13.66 -20.13
C ALA A 313 -16.32 -12.49 -20.13
N ASP A 314 -16.83 -11.27 -19.90
CA ASP A 314 -16.06 -10.04 -19.75
C ASP A 314 -15.02 -10.10 -18.60
N PHE A 315 -15.07 -11.10 -17.71
CA PHE A 315 -14.00 -11.33 -16.73
C PHE A 315 -12.63 -11.57 -17.38
N ALA A 316 -12.64 -12.18 -18.57
CA ALA A 316 -11.45 -12.46 -19.37
C ALA A 316 -11.18 -11.38 -20.42
N VAL A 317 -11.83 -10.22 -20.34
CA VAL A 317 -11.64 -9.13 -21.30
C VAL A 317 -10.17 -8.71 -21.35
N LEU A 318 -9.67 -8.48 -22.57
CA LEU A 318 -8.33 -7.97 -22.81
C LEU A 318 -8.24 -6.48 -22.45
N PRO A 319 -7.06 -5.98 -22.07
CA PRO A 319 -6.83 -4.54 -22.00
C PRO A 319 -7.07 -3.90 -23.37
N PRO A 320 -7.38 -2.59 -23.43
CA PRO A 320 -7.29 -1.85 -24.68
C PRO A 320 -5.92 -2.09 -25.32
N HIS A 321 -5.90 -2.48 -26.60
CA HIS A 321 -4.69 -2.81 -27.34
C HIS A 321 -4.85 -2.44 -28.81
N PHE A 322 -3.73 -2.27 -29.49
CA PHE A 322 -3.70 -2.08 -30.93
C PHE A 322 -3.62 -3.43 -31.63
N VAL A 323 -4.23 -3.52 -32.81
CA VAL A 323 -4.13 -4.71 -33.68
C VAL A 323 -2.68 -4.93 -34.13
N ASP A 324 -2.00 -3.85 -34.51
CA ASP A 324 -0.58 -3.87 -34.86
C ASP A 324 0.27 -3.06 -33.86
N ASN A 325 0.97 -3.76 -32.97
CA ASN A 325 1.88 -3.15 -32.00
C ASN A 325 3.23 -2.68 -32.60
N GLN A 326 3.41 -2.83 -33.91
CA GLN A 326 4.59 -2.38 -34.65
C GLN A 326 4.31 -1.17 -35.54
N GLU A 327 3.06 -0.69 -35.58
CA GLU A 327 2.68 0.46 -36.41
C GLU A 327 3.55 1.69 -36.09
N ILE A 328 4.03 2.35 -37.14
CA ILE A 328 4.91 3.52 -37.03
C ILE A 328 4.25 4.64 -36.21
N LYS A 329 2.94 4.90 -36.43
CA LYS A 329 2.19 5.93 -35.70
C LYS A 329 2.16 5.66 -34.20
N LEU A 330 1.98 4.40 -33.79
CA LEU A 330 2.00 4.01 -32.38
C LEU A 330 3.39 4.27 -31.78
N ARG A 331 4.44 3.86 -32.49
CA ARG A 331 5.82 4.09 -32.04
C ARG A 331 6.07 5.59 -31.85
N THR A 332 5.78 6.42 -32.86
CA THR A 332 5.88 7.89 -32.78
C THR A 332 5.09 8.45 -31.60
N CYS A 333 3.87 7.97 -31.37
CA CYS A 333 3.06 8.40 -30.24
C CYS A 333 3.69 8.04 -28.88
N VAL A 334 4.26 6.84 -28.74
CA VAL A 334 5.04 6.46 -27.55
C VAL A 334 6.24 7.37 -27.36
N GLU A 335 6.90 7.78 -28.45
CA GLU A 335 8.06 8.69 -28.36
C GLU A 335 7.68 10.08 -27.87
N GLU A 336 6.58 10.63 -28.37
CA GLU A 336 6.07 11.95 -27.97
C GLU A 336 5.52 11.96 -26.54
N MET A 337 4.78 10.91 -26.17
CA MET A 337 4.15 10.83 -24.85
C MET A 337 5.14 10.44 -23.75
N PHE A 338 6.11 9.57 -24.06
CA PHE A 338 7.02 8.97 -23.09
C PHE A 338 8.49 8.98 -23.54
N PRO A 339 9.06 10.14 -23.92
CA PRO A 339 10.37 10.24 -24.59
C PRO A 339 11.53 9.68 -23.76
N THR A 340 11.43 9.75 -22.43
CA THR A 340 12.48 9.24 -21.54
C THR A 340 12.32 7.75 -21.28
N LEU A 341 11.09 7.29 -21.05
CA LEU A 341 10.80 5.89 -20.69
C LEU A 341 10.83 4.94 -21.89
N LYS A 342 10.68 5.43 -23.13
CA LYS A 342 10.84 4.62 -24.35
C LYS A 342 12.22 3.92 -24.40
N LYS A 343 13.25 4.49 -23.76
CA LYS A 343 14.59 3.89 -23.75
C LYS A 343 14.66 2.60 -22.92
N CYS A 344 13.65 2.33 -22.08
CA CYS A 344 13.56 1.08 -21.32
C CYS A 344 12.83 0.00 -22.12
N SER A 345 13.57 -0.98 -22.61
CA SER A 345 13.04 -2.15 -23.32
C SER A 345 11.93 -2.86 -22.54
N GLY A 346 12.13 -3.09 -21.23
CA GLY A 346 11.14 -3.75 -20.37
C GLY A 346 9.83 -2.99 -20.15
N LEU A 347 9.75 -1.72 -20.55
CA LEU A 347 8.53 -0.91 -20.44
C LEU A 347 7.80 -0.74 -21.77
N GLN A 348 8.40 -1.11 -22.90
CA GLN A 348 7.88 -0.80 -24.23
C GLN A 348 6.42 -1.23 -24.42
N ASP A 349 6.09 -2.48 -24.08
CA ASP A 349 4.74 -2.99 -24.23
C ASP A 349 3.77 -2.37 -23.21
N ILE A 350 4.24 -2.05 -22.01
CA ILE A 350 3.45 -1.31 -21.01
C ILE A 350 3.13 0.10 -21.52
N LEU A 351 4.09 0.78 -22.17
CA LEU A 351 3.86 2.11 -22.74
C LEU A 351 2.84 2.06 -23.88
N LYS A 352 2.87 1.02 -24.72
CA LYS A 352 1.84 0.81 -25.76
C LYS A 352 0.45 0.56 -25.14
N LEU A 353 0.37 -0.25 -24.08
CA LEU A 353 -0.86 -0.43 -23.31
C LEU A 353 -1.37 0.89 -22.70
N CYS A 354 -0.46 1.73 -22.22
CA CYS A 354 -0.82 3.08 -21.75
C CYS A 354 -1.40 3.94 -22.88
N ILE A 355 -0.78 3.96 -24.06
CA ILE A 355 -1.32 4.69 -25.23
C ILE A 355 -2.70 4.14 -25.61
N ALA A 356 -2.84 2.82 -25.72
CA ALA A 356 -4.10 2.18 -26.07
C ALA A 356 -5.21 2.52 -25.07
N SER A 357 -4.89 2.53 -23.77
CA SER A 357 -5.84 2.92 -22.72
C SER A 357 -6.24 4.39 -22.80
N LEU A 358 -5.31 5.31 -23.11
CA LEU A 358 -5.63 6.74 -23.26
C LEU A 358 -6.51 6.99 -24.49
N VAL A 359 -6.21 6.34 -25.61
CA VAL A 359 -6.99 6.45 -26.85
C VAL A 359 -8.40 5.87 -26.65
N TYR A 360 -8.50 4.67 -26.09
CA TYR A 360 -9.78 4.00 -25.85
C TYR A 360 -10.70 4.77 -24.89
N HIS A 361 -10.13 5.50 -23.93
CA HIS A 361 -10.87 6.32 -22.97
C HIS A 361 -10.84 7.81 -23.26
N HIS A 362 -10.45 8.23 -24.46
CA HIS A 362 -10.18 9.64 -24.78
C HIS A 362 -11.37 10.56 -24.43
N ASP A 363 -12.57 10.22 -24.90
CA ASP A 363 -13.76 11.06 -24.69
C ASP A 363 -14.16 11.12 -23.22
N PHE A 364 -14.17 9.97 -22.53
CA PHE A 364 -14.43 9.90 -21.09
C PHE A 364 -13.45 10.78 -20.31
N LEU A 365 -12.14 10.70 -20.61
CA LEU A 365 -11.11 11.45 -19.89
C LEU A 365 -11.25 12.96 -20.15
N ARG A 366 -11.59 13.35 -21.38
CA ARG A 366 -11.82 14.75 -21.76
C ARG A 366 -13.05 15.35 -21.07
N GLU A 367 -14.12 14.58 -20.91
CA GLU A 367 -15.34 15.01 -20.21
C GLU A 367 -15.16 15.03 -18.68
N ALA A 368 -14.51 14.00 -18.13
CA ALA A 368 -14.39 13.85 -16.68
C ALA A 368 -13.38 14.81 -16.04
N MET A 369 -12.36 15.25 -16.78
CA MET A 369 -11.26 16.06 -16.23
C MET A 369 -11.52 17.56 -16.39
N PRO A 370 -11.12 18.40 -15.40
CA PRO A 370 -11.11 19.84 -15.58
C PRO A 370 -10.22 20.26 -16.75
N ALA A 371 -10.59 21.31 -17.48
CA ALA A 371 -9.81 21.82 -18.63
C ALA A 371 -8.34 22.15 -18.30
N SER A 372 -8.05 22.51 -17.05
CA SER A 372 -6.70 22.78 -16.55
C SER A 372 -5.88 21.53 -16.21
N HIS A 373 -6.47 20.33 -16.29
CA HIS A 373 -5.79 19.09 -15.92
C HIS A 373 -4.59 18.83 -16.86
N PRO A 374 -3.38 18.53 -16.34
CA PRO A 374 -2.17 18.40 -17.15
C PRO A 374 -2.23 17.35 -18.26
N LEU A 375 -3.11 16.34 -18.14
CA LEU A 375 -3.30 15.35 -19.21
C LEU A 375 -3.81 16.02 -20.50
N LEU A 376 -4.69 17.02 -20.39
CA LEU A 376 -5.34 17.64 -21.54
C LEU A 376 -4.39 18.53 -22.36
N SER A 377 -3.20 18.81 -21.85
CA SER A 377 -2.12 19.46 -22.59
C SER A 377 -1.07 18.48 -23.14
N THR A 378 -1.26 17.17 -22.97
CA THR A 378 -0.37 16.14 -23.53
C THR A 378 -0.65 15.89 -25.01
N PHE A 379 0.35 15.39 -25.75
CA PHE A 379 0.31 15.23 -27.22
C PHE A 379 -0.98 14.59 -27.75
N LEU A 380 -1.51 13.57 -27.06
CA LEU A 380 -2.74 12.88 -27.47
C LEU A 380 -4.03 13.69 -27.31
N PHE A 381 -4.07 14.65 -26.38
CA PHE A 381 -5.28 15.39 -26.00
C PHE A 381 -5.29 16.84 -26.50
N ARG A 382 -4.17 17.33 -27.04
CA ARG A 382 -4.13 18.68 -27.61
C ARG A 382 -5.06 18.70 -28.84
N PRO A 383 -5.83 19.79 -29.05
CA PRO A 383 -6.50 20.00 -30.32
C PRO A 383 -5.45 19.97 -31.42
N ARG A 384 -5.62 19.09 -32.43
CA ARG A 384 -4.83 19.24 -33.65
C ARG A 384 -5.28 20.55 -34.28
N HIS A 385 -4.36 21.51 -34.43
CA HIS A 385 -4.61 22.62 -35.33
C HIS A 385 -4.90 22.01 -36.70
N ALA A 386 -6.06 22.32 -37.26
CA ALA A 386 -6.34 21.97 -38.65
C ALA A 386 -5.29 22.67 -39.51
N GLU A 387 -4.38 21.89 -40.09
CA GLU A 387 -3.61 22.32 -41.25
C GLU A 387 -4.47 22.22 -42.50
#